data_AF-A0A0A1T0M6-F1
#
_entry.id   AF-A0A0A1T0M6-F1
#
_cell.length_a   1.000
_cell.length_b   1.000
_cell.length_c   1.000
_cell.angle_alpha   90.00
_cell.angle_beta   90.00
_cell.angle_gamma   90.00
#
_symmetry.space_group_name_H-M   'P 1'
#
loop_
_entity.id
_entity.type
_entity.pdbx_description
1 polymer ?
#
loop_
_entity_poly.entity_id
_entity_poly.type
_entity_poly.pdbx_seq_one_letter_code
_entity_poly.pdbx_strand_id
1 'polypeptide(L)'
;MADQQPMTLDAFVSAAEAGDLAVDTHEDLVRLAFYYQKYNEGIFDALDEFSSHGWSFGQEDLKFNRSLDMFYFAQIEACIHSTYELGDGSLEDLLDDYDAFHAHFHDFFREDTWKQFYSPEFLAQPASIHFYRLPNLQDLTYTHSPIGDPRDTDPGHYTKLPRWAYCVRATKYRQPTLPVSLLYKLAISTLQETIESQRKENHLVRPYSETQTKYWLKHFNVAMEREPRTKRDSMWIWRPHEIGLEVARGHFEIWQWEAWYSPEAWAATTYVEPDLDGSKESDIRGTGFPDGGAGVYAGLRGWEPEVGSEEEVVFLTEVAIKETEGVDASMLDYSIRSHMLLAVLYAAFSTQREAFIKDLKKRIVAGGRLETKEEAEQWIREALKVMEPYISEDQEWPTSEKNRSELLRRILLDNGQLFARWGWHFGSRGPPKACVFNLGPGK
;
A
#
# COMPACT_ATOMS: atom_id res chain seq x y z
N MET A 1 -11.76 -25.35 -45.96
CA MET A 1 -11.75 -24.57 -44.72
C MET A 1 -10.30 -24.49 -44.32
N ALA A 2 -9.69 -23.31 -44.48
CA ALA A 2 -8.31 -23.12 -44.06
C ALA A 2 -8.31 -23.07 -42.53
N ASP A 3 -7.64 -24.03 -41.88
CA ASP A 3 -7.23 -23.91 -40.48
C ASP A 3 -6.41 -22.63 -40.38
N GLN A 4 -7.01 -21.57 -39.82
CA GLN A 4 -6.22 -20.46 -39.31
C GLN A 4 -5.49 -21.01 -38.09
N GLN A 5 -4.17 -21.18 -38.22
CA GLN A 5 -3.34 -21.41 -37.04
C GLN A 5 -3.63 -20.30 -36.02
N PRO A 6 -3.76 -20.63 -34.73
CA PRO A 6 -3.94 -19.63 -33.69
C PRO A 6 -2.80 -18.61 -33.75
N MET A 7 -3.14 -17.33 -33.65
CA MET A 7 -2.18 -16.23 -33.61
C MET A 7 -1.28 -16.39 -32.37
N THR A 8 0.04 -16.33 -32.56
CA THR A 8 1.00 -16.40 -31.45
C THR A 8 0.85 -15.18 -30.53
N LEU A 9 1.29 -15.30 -29.27
CA LEU A 9 1.23 -14.19 -28.30
C LEU A 9 1.98 -12.95 -28.81
N ASP A 10 3.21 -13.11 -29.34
CA ASP A 10 3.98 -12.00 -29.91
C ASP A 10 3.26 -11.31 -31.08
N ALA A 11 2.64 -12.10 -31.96
CA ALA A 11 1.91 -11.56 -33.11
C ALA A 11 0.64 -10.82 -32.68
N PHE A 12 -0.04 -11.32 -31.65
CA PHE A 12 -1.20 -10.67 -31.05
C PHE A 12 -0.83 -9.31 -30.44
N VAL A 13 0.22 -9.27 -29.61
CA VAL A 13 0.69 -8.04 -28.97
C VAL A 13 1.14 -7.02 -30.01
N SER A 14 1.96 -7.45 -30.98
CA SER A 14 2.45 -6.57 -32.05
C SER A 14 1.30 -5.94 -32.84
N ALA A 15 0.24 -6.71 -33.14
CA ALA A 15 -0.93 -6.21 -33.84
C ALA A 15 -1.76 -5.25 -32.97
N ALA A 16 -1.90 -5.52 -31.67
CA ALA A 16 -2.58 -4.64 -30.72
C ALA A 16 -1.83 -3.31 -30.55
N GLU A 17 -0.51 -3.34 -30.36
CA GLU A 17 0.34 -2.14 -30.24
C GLU A 17 0.33 -1.28 -31.52
N ALA A 18 0.29 -1.91 -32.69
CA ALA A 18 0.18 -1.23 -33.98
C ALA A 18 -1.22 -0.62 -34.23
N GLY A 19 -2.22 -0.99 -33.42
CA GLY A 19 -3.63 -0.63 -33.64
C GLY A 19 -4.30 -1.41 -34.76
N ASP A 20 -3.66 -2.49 -35.25
CA ASP A 20 -4.20 -3.39 -36.28
C ASP A 20 -5.22 -4.38 -35.69
N LEU A 21 -5.17 -4.60 -34.38
CA LEU A 21 -6.11 -5.42 -33.61
C LEU A 21 -6.78 -4.57 -32.52
N ALA A 22 -8.11 -4.59 -32.47
CA ALA A 22 -8.86 -3.92 -31.41
C ALA A 22 -8.78 -4.72 -30.11
N VAL A 23 -8.58 -4.03 -28.99
CA VAL A 23 -8.51 -4.60 -27.64
C VAL A 23 -9.81 -4.22 -26.94
N ASP A 24 -10.84 -5.05 -27.13
CA ASP A 24 -12.21 -4.71 -26.77
C ASP A 24 -12.80 -5.63 -25.68
N THR A 25 -12.09 -6.69 -25.30
CA THR A 25 -12.54 -7.65 -24.29
C THR A 25 -11.61 -7.71 -23.08
N HIS A 26 -12.17 -8.14 -21.95
CA HIS A 26 -11.40 -8.42 -20.73
C HIS A 26 -10.30 -9.45 -20.97
N GLU A 27 -10.59 -10.48 -21.78
CA GLU A 27 -9.65 -11.53 -22.13
C GLU A 27 -8.46 -11.00 -22.95
N ASP A 28 -8.68 -10.05 -23.86
CA ASP A 28 -7.59 -9.39 -24.60
C ASP A 28 -6.66 -8.66 -23.63
N LEU A 29 -7.22 -7.98 -22.61
CA LEU A 29 -6.45 -7.29 -21.59
C LEU A 29 -5.65 -8.25 -20.70
N VAL A 30 -6.24 -9.39 -20.30
CA VAL A 30 -5.52 -10.44 -19.54
C VAL A 30 -4.34 -10.97 -20.36
N ARG A 31 -4.53 -11.21 -21.66
CA ARG A 31 -3.48 -11.68 -22.57
C ARG A 31 -2.34 -10.69 -22.72
N LEU A 32 -2.65 -9.39 -22.87
CA LEU A 32 -1.65 -8.32 -22.91
C LEU A 32 -0.93 -8.18 -21.57
N ALA A 33 -1.65 -8.17 -20.45
CA ALA A 33 -1.05 -8.05 -19.12
C ALA A 33 -0.09 -9.22 -18.83
N PHE A 34 -0.46 -10.44 -19.23
CA PHE A 34 0.44 -11.61 -19.14
C PHE A 34 1.73 -11.39 -19.94
N TYR A 35 1.63 -10.87 -21.17
CA TYR A 35 2.80 -10.55 -21.98
C TYR A 35 3.71 -9.53 -21.29
N TYR A 36 3.18 -8.37 -20.88
CA TYR A 36 4.02 -7.35 -20.24
C TYR A 36 4.63 -7.83 -18.93
N GLN A 37 3.89 -8.62 -18.15
CA GLN A 37 4.42 -9.18 -16.91
C GLN A 37 5.58 -10.16 -17.16
N LYS A 38 5.51 -10.97 -18.23
CA LYS A 38 6.57 -11.93 -18.60
C LYS A 38 7.89 -11.25 -18.96
N TYR A 39 7.86 -10.08 -19.60
CA TYR A 39 9.05 -9.42 -20.17
C TYR A 39 9.59 -8.25 -19.34
N ASN A 40 8.87 -7.78 -18.33
CA ASN A 40 9.31 -6.70 -17.45
C ASN A 40 10.00 -7.22 -16.18
N GLU A 41 10.90 -6.41 -15.62
CA GLU A 41 11.62 -6.76 -14.37
C GLU A 41 10.74 -6.64 -13.12
N GLY A 42 9.63 -5.89 -13.19
CA GLY A 42 8.70 -5.70 -12.08
C GLY A 42 7.31 -5.27 -12.53
N ILE A 43 6.32 -5.56 -11.69
CA ILE A 43 4.89 -5.37 -11.95
C ILE A 43 4.51 -3.91 -12.22
N PHE A 44 5.22 -2.96 -11.61
CA PHE A 44 4.98 -1.53 -11.80
C PHE A 44 5.41 -1.06 -13.19
N ASP A 45 6.54 -1.54 -13.68
CA ASP A 45 7.03 -1.21 -15.02
C ASP A 45 6.11 -1.82 -16.08
N ALA A 46 5.68 -3.08 -15.86
CA ALA A 46 4.71 -3.76 -16.72
C ALA A 46 3.38 -3.00 -16.81
N LEU A 47 2.85 -2.53 -15.68
CA LEU A 47 1.62 -1.74 -15.65
C LEU A 47 1.79 -0.37 -16.31
N ASP A 48 2.90 0.31 -16.08
CA ASP A 48 3.16 1.63 -16.65
C ASP A 48 3.28 1.54 -18.19
N GLU A 49 3.92 0.50 -18.72
CA GLU A 49 3.98 0.19 -20.16
C GLU A 49 2.60 -0.11 -20.72
N PHE A 50 1.85 -1.04 -20.10
CA PHE A 50 0.47 -1.38 -20.48
C PHE A 50 -0.45 -0.15 -20.51
N SER A 51 -0.36 0.71 -19.51
CA SER A 51 -1.15 1.93 -19.41
C SER A 51 -0.76 2.96 -20.48
N SER A 52 0.49 2.96 -20.94
CA SER A 52 0.99 3.88 -21.98
C SER A 52 0.35 3.64 -23.35
N HIS A 53 -0.12 2.41 -23.60
CA HIS A 53 -0.92 2.04 -24.77
C HIS A 53 -2.41 2.43 -24.64
N GLY A 54 -2.80 3.00 -23.49
CA GLY A 54 -4.18 3.40 -23.23
C GLY A 54 -5.10 2.27 -22.75
N TRP A 55 -4.52 1.13 -22.37
CA TRP A 55 -5.24 -0.02 -21.83
C TRP A 55 -5.44 0.09 -20.31
N SER A 56 -6.56 -0.46 -19.84
CA SER A 56 -6.95 -0.53 -18.43
C SER A 56 -8.03 -1.59 -18.27
N PHE A 57 -7.98 -2.35 -17.18
CA PHE A 57 -9.04 -3.27 -16.76
C PHE A 57 -10.26 -2.53 -16.21
N GLY A 58 -10.07 -1.30 -15.73
CA GLY A 58 -11.16 -0.45 -15.28
C GLY A 58 -12.03 0.08 -16.43
N GLN A 59 -13.34 0.07 -16.19
CA GLN A 59 -14.34 0.68 -17.07
C GLN A 59 -14.95 1.92 -16.41
N GLU A 60 -15.51 2.81 -17.22
CA GLU A 60 -16.19 4.04 -16.76
C GLU A 60 -15.33 4.84 -15.75
N ASP A 61 -15.83 5.06 -14.54
CA ASP A 61 -15.17 5.81 -13.47
C ASP A 61 -13.93 5.10 -12.90
N LEU A 62 -13.76 3.81 -13.19
CA LEU A 62 -12.58 3.03 -12.79
C LEU A 62 -11.51 2.97 -13.89
N LYS A 63 -11.73 3.59 -15.05
CA LYS A 63 -10.74 3.55 -16.13
C LYS A 63 -9.43 4.21 -15.70
N PHE A 64 -8.32 3.49 -15.88
CA PHE A 64 -6.97 3.83 -15.41
C PHE A 64 -6.85 3.91 -13.88
N ASN A 65 -7.64 3.11 -13.16
CA ASN A 65 -7.49 2.96 -11.73
C ASN A 65 -6.29 2.06 -11.42
N ARG A 66 -5.21 2.66 -10.90
CA ARG A 66 -3.94 1.95 -10.66
C ARG A 66 -4.11 0.77 -9.71
N SER A 67 -4.97 0.85 -8.70
CA SER A 67 -5.21 -0.26 -7.76
C SER A 67 -5.92 -1.44 -8.44
N LEU A 68 -6.91 -1.16 -9.28
CA LEU A 68 -7.63 -2.18 -10.04
C LEU A 68 -6.76 -2.80 -11.14
N ASP A 69 -6.03 -1.99 -11.89
CA ASP A 69 -5.18 -2.50 -12.96
C ASP A 69 -4.03 -3.35 -12.37
N MET A 70 -3.38 -2.85 -11.30
CA MET A 70 -2.35 -3.59 -10.59
C MET A 70 -2.85 -4.91 -10.00
N PHE A 71 -4.11 -4.98 -9.57
CA PHE A 71 -4.68 -6.21 -9.04
C PHE A 71 -4.59 -7.37 -10.03
N TYR A 72 -4.93 -7.14 -11.30
CA TYR A 72 -4.87 -8.20 -12.31
C TYR A 72 -3.43 -8.64 -12.60
N PHE A 73 -2.49 -7.70 -12.68
CA PHE A 73 -1.08 -8.03 -12.79
C PHE A 73 -0.59 -8.84 -11.57
N ALA A 74 -1.04 -8.49 -10.36
CA ALA A 74 -0.63 -9.18 -9.14
C ALA A 74 -1.21 -10.61 -9.07
N GLN A 75 -2.42 -10.83 -9.60
CA GLN A 75 -2.99 -12.17 -9.76
C GLN A 75 -2.18 -13.00 -10.77
N ILE A 76 -1.83 -12.42 -11.93
CA ILE A 76 -1.04 -13.12 -12.95
C ILE A 76 0.29 -13.58 -12.35
N GLU A 77 0.97 -12.67 -11.66
CA GLU A 77 2.21 -12.97 -10.99
C GLU A 77 2.05 -14.04 -9.90
N ALA A 78 0.98 -13.99 -9.11
CA ALA A 78 0.67 -15.02 -8.12
C ALA A 78 0.50 -16.42 -8.77
N CYS A 79 -0.18 -16.50 -9.92
CA CYS A 79 -0.38 -17.73 -10.68
C CYS A 79 0.89 -18.23 -11.38
N ILE A 80 1.71 -17.34 -11.94
CA ILE A 80 3.03 -17.68 -12.46
C ILE A 80 3.84 -18.35 -11.33
N HIS A 81 3.75 -17.82 -10.11
CA HIS A 81 4.50 -18.36 -8.98
C HIS A 81 3.99 -19.67 -8.40
N SER A 82 2.68 -19.88 -8.31
CA SER A 82 2.16 -21.18 -7.89
C SER A 82 2.56 -22.30 -8.87
N THR A 83 2.84 -21.98 -10.13
CA THR A 83 3.33 -22.94 -11.12
C THR A 83 4.75 -23.45 -10.79
N TYR A 84 5.61 -22.63 -10.17
CA TYR A 84 6.96 -23.06 -9.73
C TYR A 84 6.91 -24.20 -8.70
N GLU A 85 5.81 -24.31 -7.96
CA GLU A 85 5.63 -25.26 -6.85
C GLU A 85 5.16 -26.63 -7.34
N LEU A 86 4.64 -26.74 -8.57
CA LEU A 86 4.12 -27.99 -9.14
C LEU A 86 5.21 -28.97 -9.63
N GLY A 87 6.47 -28.53 -9.70
CA GLY A 87 7.64 -29.42 -9.85
C GLY A 87 7.70 -30.27 -11.13
N ASP A 88 6.87 -29.99 -12.14
CA ASP A 88 6.76 -30.80 -13.36
C ASP A 88 7.53 -30.23 -14.56
N GLY A 89 8.60 -29.46 -14.35
CA GLY A 89 9.55 -29.12 -15.42
C GLY A 89 8.99 -28.29 -16.58
N SER A 90 7.78 -27.73 -16.47
CA SER A 90 7.09 -27.05 -17.56
C SER A 90 6.97 -25.53 -17.38
N LEU A 91 7.69 -24.88 -16.46
CA LEU A 91 7.57 -23.43 -16.26
C LEU A 91 7.84 -22.65 -17.56
N GLU A 92 8.90 -23.01 -18.28
CA GLU A 92 9.20 -22.42 -19.59
C GLU A 92 8.06 -22.73 -20.59
N ASP A 93 7.58 -23.97 -20.61
CA ASP A 93 6.48 -24.39 -21.50
C ASP A 93 5.15 -23.68 -21.21
N LEU A 94 4.79 -23.45 -19.93
CA LEU A 94 3.55 -22.78 -19.52
C LEU A 94 3.65 -21.26 -19.66
N LEU A 95 4.84 -20.68 -19.46
CA LEU A 95 5.09 -19.25 -19.74
C LEU A 95 5.15 -18.96 -21.24
N ASP A 96 5.52 -19.96 -22.06
CA ASP A 96 5.52 -19.88 -23.52
C ASP A 96 4.15 -20.25 -24.14
N ASP A 97 3.27 -20.93 -23.39
CA ASP A 97 1.90 -21.29 -23.78
C ASP A 97 0.85 -20.56 -22.93
N TYR A 98 0.51 -19.32 -23.35
CA TYR A 98 -0.55 -18.53 -22.73
C TYR A 98 -1.89 -19.28 -22.67
N ASP A 99 -2.24 -20.07 -23.68
CA ASP A 99 -3.54 -20.75 -23.72
C ASP A 99 -3.62 -21.82 -22.62
N ALA A 100 -2.53 -22.55 -22.37
CA ALA A 100 -2.42 -23.50 -21.27
C ALA A 100 -2.45 -22.80 -19.90
N PHE A 101 -1.69 -21.70 -19.73
CA PHE A 101 -1.71 -20.90 -18.51
C PHE A 101 -3.12 -20.38 -18.21
N HIS A 102 -3.76 -19.79 -19.21
CA HIS A 102 -5.08 -19.22 -19.10
C HIS A 102 -6.12 -20.29 -18.76
N ALA A 103 -6.10 -21.44 -19.43
CA ALA A 103 -7.02 -22.54 -19.13
C ALA A 103 -6.89 -23.06 -17.69
N HIS A 104 -5.69 -23.03 -17.12
CA HIS A 104 -5.44 -23.48 -15.75
C HIS A 104 -5.90 -22.46 -14.69
N PHE A 105 -5.66 -21.16 -14.94
CA PHE A 105 -5.87 -20.09 -13.94
C PHE A 105 -7.04 -19.15 -14.24
N HIS A 106 -7.85 -19.42 -15.26
CA HIS A 106 -8.96 -18.57 -15.73
C HIS A 106 -9.82 -17.96 -14.60
N ASP A 107 -10.16 -18.73 -13.56
CA ASP A 107 -11.00 -18.24 -12.47
C ASP A 107 -10.39 -17.08 -11.67
N PHE A 108 -9.05 -16.97 -11.62
CA PHE A 108 -8.32 -15.87 -10.97
C PHE A 108 -8.41 -14.57 -11.76
N PHE A 109 -8.69 -14.62 -13.06
CA PHE A 109 -8.63 -13.46 -13.95
C PHE A 109 -9.99 -13.02 -14.47
N ARG A 110 -11.11 -13.60 -14.04
CA ARG A 110 -12.44 -13.15 -14.51
C ARG A 110 -12.66 -11.65 -14.24
N GLU A 111 -13.44 -11.01 -15.11
CA GLU A 111 -13.75 -9.56 -15.06
C GLU A 111 -14.31 -9.12 -13.69
N ASP A 112 -15.06 -9.98 -13.01
CA ASP A 112 -15.68 -9.67 -11.71
C ASP A 112 -14.88 -10.16 -10.50
N THR A 113 -13.73 -10.81 -10.70
CA THR A 113 -12.96 -11.40 -9.59
C THR A 113 -12.49 -10.35 -8.59
N TRP A 114 -12.16 -9.12 -9.03
CA TRP A 114 -11.73 -8.02 -8.16
C TRP A 114 -12.76 -7.67 -7.07
N LYS A 115 -14.06 -7.91 -7.30
CA LYS A 115 -15.16 -7.58 -6.36
C LYS A 115 -15.09 -8.36 -5.06
N GLN A 116 -14.32 -9.45 -5.02
CA GLN A 116 -14.05 -10.21 -3.80
C GLN A 116 -12.94 -9.55 -2.96
N PHE A 117 -12.08 -8.75 -3.59
CA PHE A 117 -10.88 -8.16 -3.00
C PHE A 117 -11.06 -6.68 -2.65
N TYR A 118 -11.80 -5.93 -3.46
CA TYR A 118 -12.06 -4.52 -3.24
C TYR A 118 -13.54 -4.20 -3.09
N SER A 119 -13.85 -3.24 -2.22
CA SER A 119 -15.13 -2.54 -2.29
C SER A 119 -15.09 -1.44 -3.36
N PRO A 120 -16.20 -1.18 -4.08
CA PRO A 120 -16.28 -0.09 -5.06
C PRO A 120 -15.92 1.28 -4.46
N GLU A 121 -16.36 1.54 -3.23
CA GLU A 121 -16.11 2.80 -2.52
C GLU A 121 -14.62 3.02 -2.27
N PHE A 122 -13.87 1.94 -2.01
CA PHE A 122 -12.42 2.01 -1.82
C PHE A 122 -11.69 2.31 -3.13
N LEU A 123 -12.10 1.69 -4.24
CA LEU A 123 -11.50 1.97 -5.55
C LEU A 123 -11.83 3.37 -6.06
N ALA A 124 -12.99 3.92 -5.71
CA ALA A 124 -13.38 5.29 -6.06
C ALA A 124 -12.56 6.38 -5.33
N GLN A 125 -11.76 6.03 -4.32
CA GLN A 125 -10.93 7.00 -3.59
C GLN A 125 -9.82 7.55 -4.51
N PRO A 126 -9.52 8.87 -4.48
CA PRO A 126 -8.44 9.47 -5.27
C PRO A 126 -7.08 8.77 -5.11
N ALA A 127 -6.79 8.29 -3.89
CA ALA A 127 -5.59 7.54 -3.61
C ALA A 127 -5.52 6.23 -4.40
N SER A 128 -6.62 5.48 -4.52
CA SER A 128 -6.66 4.20 -5.21
C SER A 128 -6.57 4.34 -6.74
N ILE A 129 -7.09 5.45 -7.27
CA ILE A 129 -7.02 5.78 -8.70
C ILE A 129 -5.56 6.00 -9.13
N HIS A 130 -4.80 6.78 -8.37
CA HIS A 130 -3.45 7.19 -8.76
C HIS A 130 -2.33 6.33 -8.17
N PHE A 131 -2.61 5.59 -7.11
CA PHE A 131 -1.62 4.80 -6.38
C PHE A 131 -2.15 3.40 -6.18
N TYR A 132 -1.24 2.44 -6.25
CA TYR A 132 -1.52 1.07 -5.91
C TYR A 132 -1.70 0.92 -4.40
N ARG A 133 -2.86 0.39 -4.03
CA ARG A 133 -3.23 0.03 -2.67
C ARG A 133 -3.62 -1.44 -2.65
N LEU A 134 -3.28 -2.12 -1.57
CA LEU A 134 -3.71 -3.50 -1.39
C LEU A 134 -5.24 -3.58 -1.25
N PRO A 135 -5.85 -4.71 -1.65
CA PRO A 135 -7.24 -5.06 -1.36
C PRO A 135 -7.70 -4.72 0.06
N ASN A 136 -8.90 -4.15 0.21
CA ASN A 136 -9.45 -3.81 1.52
C ASN A 136 -10.33 -4.92 2.14
N LEU A 137 -10.78 -5.90 1.34
CA LEU A 137 -11.69 -6.97 1.79
C LEU A 137 -10.97 -8.26 2.17
N GLN A 138 -9.94 -8.66 1.42
CA GLN A 138 -9.15 -9.87 1.65
C GLN A 138 -7.75 -9.71 1.07
N ASP A 139 -6.76 -10.44 1.58
CA ASP A 139 -5.40 -10.42 1.03
C ASP A 139 -5.39 -10.86 -0.44
N LEU A 140 -4.39 -10.38 -1.19
CA LEU A 140 -4.11 -10.92 -2.52
C LEU A 140 -3.76 -12.41 -2.45
N THR A 141 -4.09 -13.14 -3.51
CA THR A 141 -3.81 -14.57 -3.63
C THR A 141 -2.32 -14.86 -3.36
N TYR A 142 -2.06 -15.86 -2.51
CA TYR A 142 -0.71 -16.30 -2.11
C TYR A 142 0.17 -15.26 -1.39
N THR A 143 -0.37 -14.12 -0.93
CA THR A 143 0.44 -13.06 -0.29
C THR A 143 0.57 -13.14 1.22
N HIS A 144 -0.18 -14.04 1.85
CA HIS A 144 -0.19 -14.27 3.30
C HIS A 144 0.70 -15.45 3.74
N SER A 145 1.51 -15.97 2.82
CA SER A 145 2.43 -17.09 3.03
C SER A 145 3.81 -16.79 2.44
N PRO A 146 4.87 -17.51 2.86
CA PRO A 146 6.18 -17.42 2.23
C PRO A 146 6.07 -17.71 0.72
N ILE A 147 6.95 -17.08 -0.08
CA ILE A 147 7.06 -17.42 -1.50
C ILE A 147 7.50 -18.88 -1.61
N GLY A 148 6.77 -19.70 -2.38
CA GLY A 148 7.10 -21.12 -2.60
C GLY A 148 6.28 -22.11 -1.76
N ASP A 149 5.43 -21.63 -0.84
CA ASP A 149 4.53 -22.47 -0.04
C ASP A 149 3.06 -22.18 -0.41
N PRO A 150 2.40 -22.99 -1.26
CA PRO A 150 0.97 -22.88 -1.46
C PRO A 150 0.30 -23.41 -0.21
N ARG A 151 -0.69 -22.68 0.29
CA ARG A 151 -1.56 -23.17 1.36
C ARG A 151 -2.99 -23.08 0.90
N ASP A 152 -3.67 -24.22 0.86
CA ASP A 152 -5.13 -24.28 0.83
C ASP A 152 -5.63 -23.63 2.12
N THR A 153 -5.96 -22.36 2.02
CA THR A 153 -6.40 -21.54 3.14
C THR A 153 -7.65 -20.80 2.72
N ASP A 154 -8.54 -20.64 3.68
CA ASP A 154 -9.76 -19.88 3.44
C ASP A 154 -9.43 -18.42 3.11
N PRO A 155 -10.22 -17.77 2.25
CA PRO A 155 -10.04 -16.36 1.97
C PRO A 155 -10.10 -15.51 3.25
N GLY A 156 -9.19 -14.54 3.38
CA GLY A 156 -9.11 -13.70 4.57
C GLY A 156 -8.14 -12.55 4.42
N HIS A 157 -8.19 -11.62 5.38
CA HIS A 157 -7.37 -10.40 5.38
C HIS A 157 -6.34 -10.46 6.54
N TYR A 158 -5.47 -11.47 6.47
CA TYR A 158 -4.48 -11.84 7.47
C TYR A 158 -3.36 -10.82 7.62
N THR A 159 -2.91 -10.21 6.50
CA THR A 159 -1.76 -9.30 6.55
C THR A 159 -2.09 -7.88 7.03
N LYS A 160 -3.38 -7.52 7.10
CA LYS A 160 -3.88 -6.18 7.47
C LYS A 160 -3.35 -5.70 8.81
N LEU A 161 -3.58 -6.49 9.86
CA LEU A 161 -3.24 -6.12 11.23
C LEU A 161 -1.73 -6.04 11.50
N PRO A 162 -0.89 -7.00 11.05
CA PRO A 162 0.55 -6.86 11.16
C PRO A 162 1.11 -5.67 10.37
N ARG A 163 0.59 -5.39 9.15
CA ARG A 163 0.96 -4.19 8.37
C ARG A 163 0.66 -2.92 9.16
N TRP A 164 -0.55 -2.79 9.67
CA TRP A 164 -0.95 -1.68 10.52
C TRP A 164 -0.05 -1.53 11.77
N ALA A 165 0.23 -2.62 12.49
CA ALA A 165 1.05 -2.54 13.70
C ALA A 165 2.51 -2.16 13.39
N TYR A 166 3.05 -2.61 12.24
CA TYR A 166 4.33 -2.17 11.74
C TYR A 166 4.30 -0.67 11.38
N CYS A 167 3.23 -0.17 10.77
CA CYS A 167 3.04 1.27 10.52
C CYS A 167 3.10 2.08 11.81
N VAL A 168 2.44 1.63 12.88
CA VAL A 168 2.49 2.26 14.20
C VAL A 168 3.91 2.29 14.75
N ARG A 169 4.62 1.14 14.68
CA ARG A 169 6.03 1.04 15.08
C ARG A 169 6.92 1.99 14.28
N ALA A 170 6.78 2.03 12.96
CA ALA A 170 7.55 2.91 12.09
C ALA A 170 7.27 4.38 12.42
N THR A 171 6.01 4.74 12.63
CA THR A 171 5.57 6.10 12.99
C THR A 171 6.21 6.56 14.29
N LYS A 172 6.20 5.72 15.33
CA LYS A 172 6.91 6.00 16.59
C LYS A 172 8.39 6.35 16.39
N TYR A 173 9.07 5.72 15.42
CA TYR A 173 10.48 6.01 15.14
C TYR A 173 10.70 7.22 14.23
N ARG A 174 9.73 7.51 13.36
CA ARG A 174 9.78 8.64 12.42
C ARG A 174 9.37 9.95 13.08
N GLN A 175 8.54 9.86 14.11
CA GLN A 175 7.84 10.98 14.74
C GLN A 175 8.02 10.95 16.27
N PRO A 176 9.16 11.42 16.81
CA PRO A 176 9.46 11.31 18.24
C PRO A 176 8.72 12.33 19.11
N THR A 177 7.93 13.24 18.53
CA THR A 177 7.31 14.37 19.24
C THR A 177 6.13 13.96 20.12
N LEU A 178 5.45 12.85 19.80
CA LEU A 178 4.32 12.37 20.59
C LEU A 178 4.75 11.37 21.67
N PRO A 179 4.18 11.44 22.89
CA PRO A 179 4.38 10.40 23.91
C PRO A 179 3.95 9.02 23.39
N VAL A 180 4.73 7.98 23.71
CA VAL A 180 4.43 6.59 23.31
C VAL A 180 3.04 6.15 23.79
N SER A 181 2.63 6.57 24.98
CA SER A 181 1.30 6.29 25.53
C SER A 181 0.17 6.89 24.69
N LEU A 182 0.35 8.09 24.15
CA LEU A 182 -0.61 8.74 23.26
C LEU A 182 -0.65 8.02 21.90
N LEU A 183 0.51 7.71 21.31
CA LEU A 183 0.58 6.94 20.06
C LEU A 183 -0.12 5.59 20.17
N TYR A 184 0.11 4.86 21.27
CA TYR A 184 -0.54 3.58 21.54
C TYR A 184 -2.06 3.71 21.67
N LYS A 185 -2.53 4.76 22.36
CA LYS A 185 -3.97 5.05 22.48
C LYS A 185 -4.61 5.38 21.13
N LEU A 186 -3.97 6.25 20.35
CA LEU A 186 -4.44 6.61 19.00
C LEU A 186 -4.50 5.38 18.09
N ALA A 187 -3.47 4.54 18.13
CA ALA A 187 -3.44 3.29 17.37
C ALA A 187 -4.68 2.44 17.68
N ILE A 188 -4.91 2.09 18.94
CA ILE A 188 -6.05 1.24 19.32
C ILE A 188 -7.39 1.89 18.91
N SER A 189 -7.61 3.17 19.23
CA SER A 189 -8.91 3.80 18.96
C SER A 189 -9.19 3.92 17.47
N THR A 190 -8.22 4.35 16.68
CA THR A 190 -8.40 4.52 15.22
C THR A 190 -8.62 3.20 14.51
N LEU A 191 -7.91 2.14 14.91
CA LEU A 191 -8.10 0.80 14.35
C LEU A 191 -9.53 0.28 14.64
N GLN A 192 -9.97 0.38 15.89
CA GLN A 192 -11.31 -0.04 16.30
C GLN A 192 -12.39 0.71 15.53
N GLU A 193 -12.34 2.05 15.53
CA GLU A 193 -13.32 2.90 14.85
C GLU A 193 -13.38 2.62 13.34
N THR A 194 -12.21 2.44 12.70
CA THR A 194 -12.14 2.17 11.26
C THR A 194 -12.75 0.82 10.90
N ILE A 195 -12.40 -0.25 11.63
CA ILE A 195 -12.96 -1.59 11.39
C ILE A 195 -14.47 -1.61 11.64
N GLU A 196 -14.93 -0.98 12.72
CA GLU A 196 -16.36 -0.87 13.02
C GLU A 196 -17.13 -0.09 11.95
N SER A 197 -16.51 0.94 11.36
CA SER A 197 -17.10 1.70 10.25
C SER A 197 -17.18 0.85 8.97
N GLN A 198 -16.06 0.26 8.54
CA GLN A 198 -16.01 -0.59 7.35
C GLN A 198 -17.00 -1.76 7.42
N ARG A 199 -17.18 -2.34 8.62
CA ARG A 199 -18.10 -3.46 8.81
C ARG A 199 -19.58 -3.07 8.67
N LYS A 200 -19.93 -1.80 8.89
CA LYS A 200 -21.30 -1.31 8.61
C LYS A 200 -21.60 -1.31 7.12
N GLU A 201 -20.56 -1.14 6.31
CA GLU A 201 -20.66 -1.05 4.84
C GLU A 201 -20.44 -2.42 4.18
N ASN A 202 -19.61 -3.28 4.77
CA ASN A 202 -19.31 -4.60 4.23
C ASN A 202 -19.16 -5.69 5.32
N HIS A 203 -20.03 -6.69 5.27
CA HIS A 203 -20.06 -7.82 6.22
C HIS A 203 -18.88 -8.78 6.11
N LEU A 204 -18.09 -8.72 5.02
CA LEU A 204 -16.87 -9.50 4.84
C LEU A 204 -15.73 -9.01 5.73
N VAL A 205 -15.82 -7.77 6.24
CA VAL A 205 -14.81 -7.20 7.13
C VAL A 205 -14.89 -7.87 8.51
N ARG A 206 -13.80 -8.49 8.95
CA ARG A 206 -13.69 -9.16 10.25
C ARG A 206 -13.90 -8.18 11.42
N PRO A 207 -14.51 -8.62 12.55
CA PRO A 207 -14.66 -7.77 13.72
C PRO A 207 -13.31 -7.32 14.27
N TYR A 208 -13.30 -6.14 14.92
CA TYR A 208 -12.15 -5.70 15.70
C TYR A 208 -11.87 -6.69 16.84
N SER A 209 -10.59 -7.02 17.03
CA SER A 209 -10.10 -7.86 18.12
C SER A 209 -9.05 -7.13 18.94
N GLU A 210 -9.36 -6.83 20.19
CA GLU A 210 -8.41 -6.19 21.09
C GLU A 210 -7.22 -7.12 21.40
N THR A 211 -7.48 -8.43 21.47
CA THR A 211 -6.46 -9.47 21.67
C THR A 211 -5.36 -9.37 20.63
N GLN A 212 -5.73 -9.45 19.36
CA GLN A 212 -4.76 -9.47 18.27
C GLN A 212 -4.06 -8.13 18.12
N THR A 213 -4.82 -7.04 18.29
CA THR A 213 -4.29 -5.68 18.26
C THR A 213 -3.17 -5.53 19.28
N LYS A 214 -3.41 -5.93 20.53
CA LYS A 214 -2.40 -5.88 21.59
C LYS A 214 -1.23 -6.81 21.32
N TYR A 215 -1.48 -8.00 20.78
CA TYR A 215 -0.44 -8.94 20.40
C TYR A 215 0.54 -8.31 19.39
N TRP A 216 0.04 -7.81 18.25
CA TRP A 216 0.90 -7.27 17.20
C TRP A 216 1.62 -5.99 17.64
N LEU A 217 0.98 -5.11 18.40
CA LEU A 217 1.65 -3.95 18.98
C LEU A 217 2.77 -4.34 19.97
N LYS A 218 2.57 -5.42 20.75
CA LYS A 218 3.59 -5.97 21.66
C LYS A 218 4.72 -6.61 20.86
N HIS A 219 4.41 -7.45 19.87
CA HIS A 219 5.38 -8.11 18.99
C HIS A 219 6.31 -7.08 18.33
N PHE A 220 5.75 -5.98 17.83
CA PHE A 220 6.51 -4.89 17.22
C PHE A 220 7.12 -3.90 18.22
N ASN A 221 7.04 -4.17 19.53
CA ASN A 221 7.61 -3.35 20.61
C ASN A 221 7.16 -1.87 20.56
N VAL A 222 5.88 -1.64 20.23
CA VAL A 222 5.31 -0.28 20.14
C VAL A 222 5.25 0.37 21.51
N ALA A 223 4.81 -0.33 22.55
CA ALA A 223 4.60 0.23 23.89
C ALA A 223 5.89 0.50 24.69
N MET A 224 7.05 -0.03 24.29
CA MET A 224 8.29 0.12 25.04
C MET A 224 8.99 1.46 24.75
N GLU A 225 9.26 2.28 25.76
CA GLU A 225 10.15 3.43 25.60
C GLU A 225 11.56 2.95 25.25
N ARG A 226 12.21 3.54 24.24
CA ARG A 226 13.57 3.14 23.83
C ARG A 226 14.44 4.38 23.59
N GLU A 227 15.71 4.28 23.97
CA GLU A 227 16.70 5.36 23.84
C GLU A 227 16.95 5.80 22.38
N PRO A 228 17.48 7.02 22.17
CA PRO A 228 17.75 7.58 20.84
C PRO A 228 18.71 6.70 20.05
N ARG A 229 18.38 6.46 18.77
CA ARG A 229 19.07 5.45 17.98
C ARG A 229 20.35 5.95 17.29
N THR A 230 21.19 5.00 16.90
CA THR A 230 22.39 5.23 16.07
C THR A 230 22.04 5.65 14.64
N LYS A 231 22.97 6.30 13.92
CA LYS A 231 22.83 6.66 12.49
C LYS A 231 22.48 5.49 11.56
N ARG A 232 22.77 4.25 11.96
CA ARG A 232 22.45 3.06 11.16
C ARG A 232 20.98 2.68 11.27
N ASP A 233 20.39 2.88 12.44
CA ASP A 233 18.97 2.60 12.66
C ASP A 233 18.05 3.65 12.03
N SER A 234 18.54 4.88 11.84
CA SER A 234 17.80 5.95 11.15
C SER A 234 17.62 5.66 9.65
N MET A 235 18.43 4.79 9.04
CA MET A 235 18.22 4.37 7.65
C MET A 235 17.10 3.34 7.50
N TRP A 236 16.88 2.48 8.51
CA TRP A 236 15.88 1.42 8.46
C TRP A 236 14.46 1.94 8.71
N ILE A 237 14.32 2.98 9.54
CA ILE A 237 13.00 3.52 9.89
C ILE A 237 12.29 4.12 8.68
N TRP A 238 13.03 4.58 7.68
CA TRP A 238 12.50 5.20 6.47
C TRP A 238 12.29 4.21 5.32
N ARG A 239 12.69 2.94 5.48
CA ARG A 239 12.46 1.92 4.45
C ARG A 239 10.96 1.67 4.21
N PRO A 240 10.60 1.06 3.06
CA PRO A 240 9.24 0.63 2.80
C PRO A 240 8.66 -0.15 3.96
N HIS A 241 7.34 -0.24 4.02
CA HIS A 241 6.77 -1.34 4.78
C HIS A 241 7.34 -2.62 4.20
N GLU A 242 7.84 -3.48 5.08
CA GLU A 242 8.43 -4.74 4.65
C GLU A 242 7.54 -5.90 5.11
N ILE A 243 6.31 -5.68 5.62
CA ILE A 243 5.53 -6.81 6.15
C ILE A 243 5.19 -7.82 5.05
N GLY A 244 4.79 -7.39 3.86
CA GLY A 244 4.63 -8.28 2.71
C GLY A 244 5.95 -8.95 2.35
N LEU A 245 7.08 -8.25 2.43
CA LEU A 245 8.41 -8.83 2.18
C LEU A 245 8.84 -9.83 3.26
N GLU A 246 8.49 -9.59 4.51
CA GLU A 246 8.85 -10.40 5.67
C GLU A 246 7.98 -11.66 5.72
N VAL A 247 6.69 -11.53 5.34
CA VAL A 247 5.82 -12.68 5.08
C VAL A 247 6.38 -13.51 3.92
N ALA A 248 6.75 -12.87 2.80
CA ALA A 248 7.37 -13.55 1.66
C ALA A 248 8.68 -14.28 2.01
N ARG A 249 9.48 -13.71 2.91
CA ARG A 249 10.69 -14.33 3.46
C ARG A 249 10.41 -15.43 4.48
N GLY A 250 9.15 -15.71 4.80
CA GLY A 250 8.79 -16.69 5.82
C GLY A 250 9.18 -16.28 7.25
N HIS A 251 9.36 -14.99 7.52
CA HIS A 251 9.57 -14.52 8.90
C HIS A 251 8.29 -14.62 9.73
N PHE A 252 7.12 -14.56 9.08
CA PHE A 252 5.83 -14.51 9.75
C PHE A 252 4.85 -15.54 9.15
N GLU A 253 4.56 -16.59 9.90
CA GLU A 253 3.50 -17.55 9.58
C GLU A 253 2.15 -17.07 10.13
N ILE A 254 1.63 -15.97 9.58
CA ILE A 254 0.47 -15.24 10.12
C ILE A 254 -0.78 -16.14 10.20
N TRP A 255 -1.06 -16.89 9.14
CA TRP A 255 -2.23 -17.78 9.11
C TRP A 255 -2.20 -18.85 10.22
N GLN A 256 -1.06 -19.52 10.41
CA GLN A 256 -0.94 -20.55 11.45
C GLN A 256 -1.09 -19.93 12.85
N TRP A 257 -0.61 -18.69 13.02
CA TRP A 257 -0.81 -17.96 14.26
C TRP A 257 -2.30 -17.72 14.56
N GLU A 258 -3.13 -17.39 13.56
CA GLU A 258 -4.57 -17.22 13.77
C GLU A 258 -5.27 -18.54 14.13
N ALA A 259 -4.79 -19.68 13.60
CA ALA A 259 -5.38 -21.00 13.84
C ALA A 259 -5.34 -21.47 15.30
N TRP A 260 -4.62 -20.77 16.19
CA TRP A 260 -4.59 -21.09 17.62
C TRP A 260 -5.78 -20.52 18.40
N TYR A 261 -6.65 -19.73 17.78
CA TYR A 261 -7.79 -19.06 18.41
C TYR A 261 -9.14 -19.59 17.88
N SER A 262 -10.09 -19.86 18.78
CA SER A 262 -11.49 -20.08 18.40
C SER A 262 -12.12 -18.78 17.87
N PRO A 263 -13.18 -18.84 17.05
CA PRO A 263 -13.92 -17.65 16.63
C PRO A 263 -14.38 -16.76 17.80
N GLU A 264 -14.74 -17.36 18.94
CA GLU A 264 -15.14 -16.63 20.15
C GLU A 264 -13.96 -15.90 20.79
N ALA A 265 -12.80 -16.56 20.94
CA ALA A 265 -11.58 -15.93 21.44
C ALA A 265 -11.06 -14.85 20.47
N TRP A 266 -11.23 -15.08 19.17
CA TRP A 266 -10.92 -14.13 18.10
C TRP A 266 -11.72 -12.84 18.24
N ALA A 267 -13.02 -12.96 18.50
CA ALA A 267 -13.95 -11.84 18.66
C ALA A 267 -13.92 -11.19 20.06
N ALA A 268 -13.01 -11.61 20.95
CA ALA A 268 -12.94 -11.07 22.30
C ALA A 268 -12.61 -9.57 22.30
N THR A 269 -13.42 -8.80 23.03
CA THR A 269 -13.22 -7.36 23.25
C THR A 269 -12.21 -7.06 24.35
N THR A 270 -11.51 -8.07 24.85
CA THR A 270 -10.43 -7.97 25.84
C THR A 270 -9.39 -9.03 25.50
N TYR A 271 -8.11 -8.75 25.79
CA TYR A 271 -7.03 -9.69 25.50
C TYR A 271 -7.26 -11.07 26.13
N VAL A 272 -7.20 -12.12 25.31
CA VAL A 272 -7.24 -13.52 25.70
C VAL A 272 -6.03 -14.28 25.11
N GLU A 273 -5.53 -15.28 25.84
CA GLU A 273 -4.53 -16.20 25.31
C GLU A 273 -5.17 -17.20 24.34
N PRO A 274 -4.39 -17.85 23.44
CA PRO A 274 -4.92 -18.86 22.52
C PRO A 274 -5.61 -20.03 23.25
N ASP A 275 -6.76 -20.45 22.76
CA ASP A 275 -7.65 -21.41 23.43
C ASP A 275 -7.78 -22.77 22.72
N LEU A 276 -7.31 -22.89 21.47
CA LEU A 276 -7.38 -24.15 20.72
C LEU A 276 -6.19 -25.11 20.95
N ASP A 277 -5.06 -24.65 21.51
CA ASP A 277 -3.94 -25.52 21.93
C ASP A 277 -3.41 -25.24 23.35
N GLY A 278 -3.92 -24.20 24.05
CA GLY A 278 -3.86 -23.96 25.51
C GLY A 278 -2.53 -24.07 26.27
N SER A 279 -1.41 -24.39 25.61
CA SER A 279 -0.16 -24.85 26.24
C SER A 279 1.08 -24.09 25.79
N LYS A 280 0.95 -23.16 24.84
CA LYS A 280 2.06 -22.35 24.30
C LYS A 280 1.68 -20.88 24.34
N GLU A 281 2.65 -20.03 24.71
CA GLU A 281 2.53 -18.60 24.45
C GLU A 281 2.26 -18.40 22.95
N SER A 282 1.32 -17.51 22.61
CA SER A 282 1.12 -17.10 21.22
C SER A 282 2.41 -16.42 20.76
N ASP A 283 3.23 -17.10 19.97
CA ASP A 283 4.34 -16.49 19.27
C ASP A 283 4.28 -16.87 17.79
N ILE A 284 4.56 -15.90 16.93
CA ILE A 284 4.54 -16.11 15.49
C ILE A 284 5.81 -16.85 15.11
N ARG A 285 5.64 -17.98 14.42
CA ARG A 285 6.77 -18.77 13.93
C ARG A 285 7.16 -18.28 12.55
N GLY A 286 8.45 -18.35 12.24
CA GLY A 286 8.93 -18.28 10.88
C GLY A 286 8.97 -19.69 10.28
N THR A 287 8.77 -19.80 8.97
CA THR A 287 8.87 -21.06 8.21
C THR A 287 10.32 -21.36 7.78
N GLY A 288 11.26 -20.45 8.04
CA GLY A 288 12.67 -20.53 7.65
C GLY A 288 13.10 -19.32 6.83
N PHE A 289 14.38 -19.26 6.43
CA PHE A 289 14.82 -18.33 5.38
C PHE A 289 14.77 -19.09 4.06
N PRO A 290 13.81 -18.84 3.15
CA PRO A 290 14.02 -19.21 1.76
C PRO A 290 15.31 -18.51 1.29
N ASP A 291 16.06 -19.22 0.47
CA ASP A 291 17.23 -18.77 -0.26
C ASP A 291 17.12 -17.29 -0.65
N GLY A 292 18.11 -16.51 -0.22
CA GLY A 292 18.02 -15.05 -0.19
C GLY A 292 17.54 -14.46 -1.51
N GLY A 293 16.53 -13.57 -1.45
CA GLY A 293 15.93 -12.96 -2.64
C GLY A 293 14.42 -12.81 -2.56
N ALA A 294 13.72 -13.65 -1.77
CA ALA A 294 12.25 -13.65 -1.64
C ALA A 294 11.66 -12.26 -1.36
N GLY A 295 12.28 -11.47 -0.48
CA GLY A 295 11.81 -10.10 -0.21
C GLY A 295 12.05 -9.10 -1.36
N VAL A 296 12.99 -9.35 -2.26
CA VAL A 296 13.13 -8.53 -3.48
C VAL A 296 12.02 -8.89 -4.46
N TYR A 297 11.81 -10.19 -4.66
CA TYR A 297 10.70 -10.68 -5.50
C TYR A 297 9.35 -10.16 -5.01
N ALA A 298 9.00 -10.30 -3.73
CA ALA A 298 7.73 -9.76 -3.21
C ALA A 298 7.54 -8.25 -3.48
N GLY A 299 8.63 -7.47 -3.47
CA GLY A 299 8.58 -6.06 -3.85
C GLY A 299 8.29 -5.85 -5.34
N LEU A 300 8.96 -6.61 -6.21
CA LEU A 300 8.74 -6.61 -7.67
C LEU A 300 7.34 -7.11 -8.06
N ARG A 301 6.67 -7.87 -7.18
CA ARG A 301 5.34 -8.46 -7.39
C ARG A 301 4.17 -7.64 -6.84
N GLY A 302 4.44 -6.47 -6.25
CA GLY A 302 3.39 -5.61 -5.72
C GLY A 302 2.80 -6.12 -4.40
N TRP A 303 3.57 -6.81 -3.56
CA TRP A 303 3.09 -7.17 -2.21
C TRP A 303 3.26 -6.04 -1.18
N GLU A 304 3.84 -4.93 -1.62
CA GLU A 304 3.95 -3.68 -0.87
C GLU A 304 3.23 -2.56 -1.62
N PRO A 305 2.23 -1.91 -1.01
CA PRO A 305 1.48 -0.85 -1.67
C PRO A 305 2.26 0.48 -1.65
N GLU A 306 1.89 1.38 -2.56
CA GLU A 306 2.40 2.76 -2.60
C GLU A 306 1.75 3.62 -1.49
N VAL A 307 0.49 3.31 -1.16
CA VAL A 307 -0.29 3.95 -0.09
C VAL A 307 -0.89 2.89 0.84
N GLY A 308 -0.85 3.15 2.15
CA GLY A 308 -1.37 2.23 3.16
C GLY A 308 -2.88 1.98 3.10
N SER A 309 -3.33 1.03 3.91
CA SER A 309 -4.75 0.74 4.14
C SER A 309 -5.48 1.93 4.77
N GLU A 310 -6.81 1.87 4.82
CA GLU A 310 -7.63 2.93 5.45
C GLU A 310 -7.28 3.12 6.93
N GLU A 311 -7.03 2.04 7.67
CA GLU A 311 -6.62 2.10 9.09
C GLU A 311 -5.28 2.81 9.25
N GLU A 312 -4.35 2.58 8.33
CA GLU A 312 -3.06 3.26 8.33
C GLU A 312 -3.20 4.75 8.02
N VAL A 313 -4.05 5.11 7.06
CA VAL A 313 -4.33 6.52 6.71
C VAL A 313 -5.02 7.24 7.85
N VAL A 314 -6.05 6.64 8.48
CA VAL A 314 -6.76 7.21 9.62
C VAL A 314 -5.79 7.39 10.81
N PHE A 315 -5.00 6.36 11.13
CA PHE A 315 -4.00 6.44 12.19
C PHE A 315 -2.97 7.56 11.93
N LEU A 316 -2.39 7.62 10.74
CA LEU A 316 -1.41 8.66 10.38
C LEU A 316 -2.03 10.05 10.37
N THR A 317 -3.30 10.16 10.01
CA THR A 317 -4.05 11.43 10.09
C THR A 317 -4.17 11.90 11.53
N GLU A 318 -4.65 11.06 12.45
CA GLU A 318 -4.79 11.46 13.85
C GLU A 318 -3.45 11.77 14.52
N VAL A 319 -2.39 11.05 14.13
CA VAL A 319 -1.02 11.39 14.53
C VAL A 319 -0.64 12.76 13.99
N ALA A 320 -0.85 13.05 12.72
CA ALA A 320 -0.53 14.36 12.12
C ALA A 320 -1.30 15.51 12.79
N ILE A 321 -2.57 15.29 13.14
CA ILE A 321 -3.37 16.27 13.87
C ILE A 321 -2.78 16.54 15.26
N LYS A 322 -2.39 15.48 15.98
CA LYS A 322 -1.79 15.65 17.33
C LYS A 322 -0.39 16.23 17.31
N GLU A 323 0.39 15.96 16.28
CA GLU A 323 1.72 16.56 16.10
C GLU A 323 1.66 18.06 15.83
N THR A 324 0.61 18.51 15.15
CA THR A 324 0.46 19.90 14.72
C THR A 324 -0.45 20.72 15.64
N GLU A 325 -1.06 20.09 16.64
CA GLU A 325 -1.89 20.73 17.67
C GLU A 325 -1.08 21.78 18.42
N GLY A 326 -1.57 23.03 18.44
CA GLY A 326 -0.93 24.17 19.08
C GLY A 326 0.39 24.65 18.45
N VAL A 327 0.84 24.10 17.32
CA VAL A 327 2.13 24.45 16.71
C VAL A 327 1.99 25.71 15.83
N ASP A 328 2.78 26.74 16.15
CA ASP A 328 2.88 27.93 15.30
C ASP A 328 3.67 27.65 14.01
N ALA A 329 3.29 28.28 12.90
CA ALA A 329 3.95 28.10 11.60
C ALA A 329 5.48 28.40 11.64
N SER A 330 5.92 29.29 12.53
CA SER A 330 7.34 29.59 12.72
C SER A 330 8.13 28.49 13.44
N MET A 331 7.44 27.59 14.16
CA MET A 331 8.01 26.51 14.96
C MET A 331 7.93 25.13 14.29
N LEU A 332 7.56 25.08 13.01
CA LEU A 332 7.44 23.80 12.29
C LEU A 332 8.80 23.10 12.14
N ASP A 333 8.85 21.82 12.52
CA ASP A 333 9.98 20.94 12.30
C ASP A 333 9.82 20.21 10.95
N TYR A 334 10.60 20.64 9.95
CA TYR A 334 10.52 20.10 8.58
C TYR A 334 11.19 18.74 8.40
N SER A 335 11.69 18.12 9.48
CA SER A 335 11.99 16.69 9.48
C SER A 335 10.72 15.82 9.63
N ILE A 336 9.62 16.41 10.12
CA ILE A 336 8.33 15.76 10.41
C ILE A 336 7.35 16.00 9.26
N ARG A 337 6.69 14.95 8.76
CA ARG A 337 5.83 15.04 7.56
C ARG A 337 4.59 15.89 7.78
N SER A 338 3.92 15.73 8.92
CA SER A 338 2.73 16.51 9.27
C SER A 338 3.02 18.00 9.31
N HIS A 339 4.20 18.42 9.78
CA HIS A 339 4.64 19.81 9.76
C HIS A 339 4.91 20.31 8.35
N MET A 340 5.50 19.49 7.47
CA MET A 340 5.63 19.81 6.04
C MET A 340 4.26 20.00 5.40
N LEU A 341 3.32 19.08 5.65
CA LEU A 341 1.96 19.13 5.10
C LEU A 341 1.19 20.35 5.62
N LEU A 342 1.29 20.66 6.91
CA LEU A 342 0.70 21.87 7.49
C LEU A 342 1.30 23.15 6.87
N ALA A 343 2.62 23.18 6.63
CA ALA A 343 3.27 24.30 5.96
C ALA A 343 2.79 24.46 4.51
N VAL A 344 2.61 23.37 3.76
CA VAL A 344 2.04 23.42 2.41
C VAL A 344 0.59 23.93 2.45
N LEU A 345 -0.21 23.43 3.38
CA LEU A 345 -1.58 23.92 3.57
C LEU A 345 -1.57 25.42 3.86
N TYR A 346 -0.69 25.90 4.74
CA TYR A 346 -0.52 27.33 4.99
C TYR A 346 -0.09 28.12 3.74
N ALA A 347 0.82 27.56 2.93
CA ALA A 347 1.26 28.18 1.68
C ALA A 347 0.11 28.40 0.70
N ALA A 348 -0.87 27.49 0.68
CA ALA A 348 -2.03 27.56 -0.19
C ALA A 348 -2.96 28.75 0.15
N PHE A 349 -2.94 29.24 1.41
CA PHE A 349 -3.66 30.45 1.84
C PHE A 349 -2.81 31.73 1.80
N SER A 350 -1.51 31.63 1.50
CA SER A 350 -0.59 32.77 1.67
C SER A 350 -0.64 33.74 0.50
N THR A 351 -0.79 35.04 0.79
CA THR A 351 -0.64 36.12 -0.22
C THR A 351 0.81 36.34 -0.66
N GLN A 352 1.79 35.81 0.09
CA GLN A 352 3.22 35.84 -0.24
C GLN A 352 3.74 34.45 -0.62
N ARG A 353 2.89 33.65 -1.28
CA ARG A 353 3.10 32.24 -1.59
C ARG A 353 4.47 31.93 -2.18
N GLU A 354 4.92 32.68 -3.19
CA GLU A 354 6.21 32.41 -3.85
C GLU A 354 7.41 32.55 -2.90
N ALA A 355 7.41 33.60 -2.07
CA ALA A 355 8.45 33.82 -1.07
C ALA A 355 8.42 32.74 0.01
N PHE A 356 7.21 32.36 0.45
CA PHE A 356 7.01 31.30 1.43
C PHE A 356 7.48 29.93 0.90
N ILE A 357 7.08 29.54 -0.32
CA ILE A 357 7.52 28.29 -0.96
C ILE A 357 9.04 28.25 -1.13
N LYS A 358 9.66 29.39 -1.50
CA LYS A 358 11.12 29.48 -1.61
C LYS A 358 11.84 29.20 -0.28
N ASP A 359 11.27 29.67 0.84
CA ASP A 359 11.80 29.38 2.18
C ASP A 359 11.52 27.92 2.58
N LEU A 360 10.29 27.45 2.38
CA LEU A 360 9.84 26.09 2.65
C LEU A 360 10.75 25.04 1.99
N LYS A 361 11.08 25.21 0.70
CA LYS A 361 12.02 24.34 -0.03
C LYS A 361 13.36 24.21 0.69
N LYS A 362 13.92 25.33 1.15
CA LYS A 362 15.21 25.32 1.87
C LYS A 362 15.08 24.60 3.20
N ARG A 363 13.99 24.82 3.94
CA ARG A 363 13.79 24.21 5.26
C ARG A 363 13.52 22.71 5.18
N ILE A 364 12.79 22.23 4.18
CA ILE A 364 12.57 20.79 3.94
C ILE A 364 13.90 20.08 3.65
N VAL A 365 14.73 20.65 2.77
CA VAL A 365 16.07 20.09 2.47
C VAL A 365 16.96 20.13 3.72
N ALA A 366 16.94 21.23 4.49
CA ALA A 366 17.68 21.32 5.74
C ALA A 366 17.19 20.33 6.81
N GLY A 367 15.89 19.99 6.80
CA GLY A 367 15.28 18.94 7.63
C GLY A 367 15.71 17.53 7.24
N GLY A 368 16.42 17.36 6.12
CA GLY A 368 17.02 16.09 5.68
C GLY A 368 16.02 15.06 5.15
N ARG A 369 14.79 15.47 4.87
CA ARG A 369 13.71 14.57 4.39
C ARG A 369 13.69 14.42 2.87
N LEU A 370 14.15 15.43 2.15
CA LEU A 370 14.41 15.41 0.70
C LEU A 370 15.83 15.90 0.47
N GLU A 371 16.53 15.33 -0.51
CA GLU A 371 17.96 15.58 -0.71
C GLU A 371 18.20 16.89 -1.46
N THR A 372 17.31 17.21 -2.41
CA THR A 372 17.47 18.34 -3.32
C THR A 372 16.32 19.33 -3.26
N LYS A 373 16.55 20.57 -3.73
CA LYS A 373 15.50 21.59 -3.79
C LYS A 373 14.50 21.30 -4.89
N GLU A 374 14.94 20.63 -5.95
CA GLU A 374 14.15 20.21 -7.10
C GLU A 374 13.14 19.13 -6.66
N GLU A 375 13.57 18.15 -5.86
CA GLU A 375 12.66 17.18 -5.23
C GLU A 375 11.67 17.87 -4.29
N ALA A 376 12.14 18.81 -3.46
CA ALA A 376 11.27 19.56 -2.56
C ALA A 376 10.24 20.41 -3.32
N GLU A 377 10.63 21.03 -4.43
CA GLU A 377 9.74 21.79 -5.30
C GLU A 377 8.68 20.92 -5.94
N GLN A 378 9.09 19.78 -6.49
CA GLN A 378 8.21 18.78 -7.06
C GLN A 378 7.20 18.30 -6.01
N TRP A 379 7.68 17.90 -4.82
CA TRP A 379 6.83 17.42 -3.73
C TRP A 379 5.82 18.47 -3.26
N ILE A 380 6.25 19.72 -3.06
CA ILE A 380 5.36 20.84 -2.67
C ILE A 380 4.28 21.05 -3.75
N ARG A 381 4.66 21.03 -5.03
CA ARG A 381 3.73 21.26 -6.13
C ARG A 381 2.65 20.17 -6.18
N GLU A 382 3.03 18.91 -6.07
CA GLU A 382 2.06 17.81 -6.06
C GLU A 382 1.18 17.86 -4.80
N ALA A 383 1.70 18.31 -3.65
CA ALA A 383 0.91 18.45 -2.42
C ALA A 383 -0.11 19.59 -2.55
N LEU A 384 0.27 20.69 -3.18
CA LEU A 384 -0.62 21.83 -3.45
C LEU A 384 -1.78 21.42 -4.37
N LYS A 385 -1.53 20.65 -5.43
CA LYS A 385 -2.60 20.13 -6.31
C LYS A 385 -3.69 19.37 -5.54
N VAL A 386 -3.31 18.68 -4.46
CA VAL A 386 -4.23 17.93 -3.60
C VAL A 386 -4.95 18.84 -2.60
N MET A 387 -4.24 19.81 -2.01
CA MET A 387 -4.76 20.63 -0.92
C MET A 387 -5.59 21.82 -1.39
N GLU A 388 -5.26 22.42 -2.54
CA GLU A 388 -5.93 23.62 -3.07
C GLU A 388 -7.44 23.43 -3.32
N PRO A 389 -7.93 22.29 -3.84
CA PRO A 389 -9.37 22.08 -4.03
C PRO A 389 -10.23 22.19 -2.75
N TYR A 390 -9.62 22.08 -1.57
CA TYR A 390 -10.31 22.21 -0.28
C TYR A 390 -10.40 23.66 0.21
N ILE A 391 -9.87 24.61 -0.56
CA ILE A 391 -9.78 26.02 -0.21
C ILE A 391 -10.64 26.79 -1.21
N SER A 392 -11.62 27.55 -0.72
CA SER A 392 -12.35 28.48 -1.60
C SER A 392 -11.56 29.77 -1.82
N GLU A 393 -11.72 30.41 -3.00
CA GLU A 393 -10.94 31.60 -3.39
C GLU A 393 -11.03 32.76 -2.38
N ASP A 394 -12.16 32.88 -1.68
CA ASP A 394 -12.43 33.91 -0.66
C ASP A 394 -12.07 33.46 0.77
N GLN A 395 -11.51 32.26 0.93
CA GLN A 395 -11.25 31.68 2.26
C GLN A 395 -9.92 32.17 2.80
N GLU A 396 -9.96 32.85 3.95
CA GLU A 396 -8.75 33.14 4.72
C GLU A 396 -8.27 31.91 5.52
N TRP A 397 -6.98 31.92 5.89
CA TRP A 397 -6.41 30.91 6.79
C TRP A 397 -7.26 30.79 8.06
N PRO A 398 -7.73 29.59 8.46
CA PRO A 398 -8.63 29.46 9.58
C PRO A 398 -8.02 30.02 10.87
N THR A 399 -8.71 30.99 11.50
CA THR A 399 -8.18 31.70 12.68
C THR A 399 -8.14 30.82 13.93
N SER A 400 -9.12 29.94 14.12
CA SER A 400 -9.12 28.99 15.23
C SER A 400 -8.31 27.74 14.89
N GLU A 401 -7.52 27.26 15.85
CA GLU A 401 -6.79 25.99 15.76
C GLU A 401 -7.69 24.81 15.39
N LYS A 402 -8.85 24.69 16.05
CA LYS A 402 -9.83 23.62 15.78
C LYS A 402 -10.17 23.51 14.30
N ASN A 403 -10.52 24.61 13.64
CA ASN A 403 -10.87 24.61 12.22
C ASN A 403 -9.67 24.27 11.32
N ARG A 404 -8.44 24.65 11.71
CA ARG A 404 -7.23 24.25 10.97
C ARG A 404 -7.03 22.74 11.05
N SER A 405 -7.17 22.17 12.25
CA SER A 405 -7.05 20.73 12.48
C SER A 405 -8.15 19.94 11.78
N GLU A 406 -9.39 20.43 11.76
CA GLU A 406 -10.50 19.79 11.04
C GLU A 406 -10.30 19.85 9.52
N LEU A 407 -9.83 20.96 8.98
CA LEU A 407 -9.50 21.08 7.55
C LEU A 407 -8.37 20.13 7.17
N LEU A 408 -7.27 20.13 7.94
CA LEU A 408 -6.14 19.24 7.71
C LEU A 408 -6.59 17.77 7.81
N ARG A 409 -7.40 17.41 8.80
CA ARG A 409 -7.92 16.05 8.98
C ARG A 409 -8.70 15.61 7.75
N ARG A 410 -9.64 16.43 7.30
CA ARG A 410 -10.47 16.12 6.12
C ARG A 410 -9.60 15.88 4.88
N ILE A 411 -8.67 16.80 4.61
CA ILE A 411 -7.74 16.66 3.47
C ILE A 411 -6.96 15.35 3.55
N LEU A 412 -6.42 15.01 4.71
CA LEU A 412 -5.58 13.82 4.89
C LEU A 412 -6.36 12.50 4.80
N LEU A 413 -7.60 12.47 5.30
CA LEU A 413 -8.49 11.31 5.17
C LEU A 413 -8.90 11.08 3.71
N ASP A 414 -9.31 12.15 3.02
CA ASP A 414 -9.74 12.08 1.63
C ASP A 414 -8.56 11.81 0.68
N ASN A 415 -7.33 12.10 1.12
CA ASN A 415 -6.11 12.04 0.31
C ASN A 415 -4.96 11.32 1.01
N GLY A 416 -5.15 10.03 1.29
CA GLY A 416 -4.14 9.17 1.90
C GLY A 416 -2.79 9.14 1.16
N GLN A 417 -2.75 9.51 -0.13
CA GLN A 417 -1.52 9.68 -0.91
C GLN A 417 -0.61 10.80 -0.39
N LEU A 418 -1.09 11.73 0.45
CA LEU A 418 -0.21 12.67 1.16
C LEU A 418 0.69 11.96 2.19
N PHE A 419 0.30 10.74 2.57
CA PHE A 419 1.13 9.79 3.30
C PHE A 419 1.80 8.76 2.42
N ALA A 420 1.63 8.82 1.08
CA ALA A 420 2.29 7.94 0.13
C ALA A 420 3.78 7.87 0.44
N ARG A 421 4.28 6.66 0.25
CA ARG A 421 5.64 6.30 0.62
C ARG A 421 6.30 5.90 -0.67
N TRP A 422 7.50 6.45 -0.90
CA TRP A 422 8.52 6.07 -1.88
C TRP A 422 8.03 5.44 -3.20
N GLY A 423 8.43 6.01 -4.34
CA GLY A 423 8.44 5.23 -5.58
C GLY A 423 9.42 4.06 -5.44
N TRP A 424 8.96 2.84 -5.67
CA TRP A 424 9.85 1.69 -5.84
C TRP A 424 10.52 1.81 -7.21
N HIS A 425 11.79 2.24 -7.22
CA HIS A 425 12.64 2.05 -8.39
C HIS A 425 13.75 1.07 -8.00
N PHE A 426 13.65 -0.17 -8.47
CA PHE A 426 14.74 -1.13 -8.35
C PHE A 426 15.84 -0.78 -9.35
N GLY A 427 16.61 0.27 -9.06
CA GLY A 427 17.92 0.43 -9.68
C GLY A 427 18.98 -0.40 -8.95
N SER A 428 20.14 -0.60 -9.60
CA SER A 428 21.34 -1.23 -9.01
C SER A 428 21.89 -0.57 -7.73
N ARG A 429 21.20 0.44 -7.18
CA ARG A 429 21.53 1.18 -5.95
C ARG A 429 20.46 1.07 -4.86
N GLY A 430 19.43 0.23 -5.04
CA GLY A 430 18.31 0.07 -4.11
C GLY A 430 17.24 1.15 -4.28
N PRO A 431 16.14 1.11 -3.49
CA PRO A 431 15.04 2.04 -3.62
C PRO A 431 15.53 3.50 -3.46
N PRO A 432 14.97 4.45 -4.20
CA PRO A 432 15.32 5.87 -4.10
C PRO A 432 15.28 6.35 -2.66
N LYS A 433 16.22 7.21 -2.28
CA LYS A 433 16.25 7.90 -0.98
C LYS A 433 15.31 9.11 -0.89
N ALA A 434 14.34 9.25 -1.82
CA ALA A 434 13.34 10.31 -1.76
C ALA A 434 11.90 9.77 -1.68
N CYS A 435 11.09 10.43 -0.82
CA CYS A 435 9.64 10.33 -0.83
C CYS A 435 9.09 10.95 -2.13
N VAL A 436 9.10 10.18 -3.22
CA VAL A 436 8.47 10.63 -4.47
C VAL A 436 6.99 10.25 -4.41
N PHE A 437 6.12 11.25 -4.44
CA PHE A 437 4.73 11.06 -4.85
C PHE A 437 4.51 11.99 -6.02
N ASN A 438 4.05 11.42 -7.13
CA ASN A 438 3.81 12.14 -8.37
C ASN A 438 2.42 11.72 -8.82
N LEU A 439 1.50 12.69 -8.96
CA LEU A 439 0.15 12.41 -9.47
C LEU A 439 0.16 12.08 -10.98
N GLY A 440 1.34 12.03 -11.60
CA GLY A 440 1.51 11.88 -13.03
C GLY A 440 1.21 13.19 -13.78
N PRO A 441 1.30 13.18 -15.13
CA PRO A 441 0.65 14.22 -15.92
C PRO A 441 -0.84 14.20 -15.59
N GLY A 442 -1.35 15.29 -15.01
CA GLY A 442 -2.78 15.43 -14.76
C GLY A 442 -3.52 15.24 -16.08
N LYS A 443 -4.51 14.33 -16.09
CA LYS A 443 -5.48 14.30 -17.18
C LYS A 443 -6.42 15.48 -17.08
#